data_AF-L7MS91-F1
#
_entry.id   AF-L7MS91-F1
#
_cell.length_a   1.000
_cell.length_b   1.000
_cell.length_c   1.000
_cell.angle_alpha   90.00
_cell.angle_beta   90.00
_cell.angle_gamma   90.00
#
_symmetry.space_group_name_H-M   'P 1'
#
loop_
_entity.id
_entity.type
_entity.pdbx_description
1 polymer ?
#
loop_
_entity_poly.entity_id
_entity_poly.type
_entity_poly.pdbx_seq_one_letter_code
_entity_poly.pdbx_strand_id
1 'polypeptide(L)'
;TDESDDVKFAVRERYPVDHARAAEPLLTLERLTEIIASAPKGELLKRVLNPLLPYGPALIEHCLIENGFSGNVKVDEKFESKDIEKVLVCLQKAEDYMKTTSNFSGKGYIIQKREMKPSLEVDKPTQDILTYEEFHPFLFSQHSQCPYIEFESFDKAVDEFYSKIEGQKIDLKALQQEKQALKKLDNVRKDHEDRLEALQQAQEIDKLKGELIEMNLQIVDRAIQVVRSALANQIDWTEIGLIVKEAQAQGDPVANAIKELKLQTNHVTMLLRNPYLLSEEEDDDVDGDISVEKNETEPPKA
;
A
#
# COMPACT_ATOMS: atom_id res chain seq x y z
N THR A 1 -1.11 29.61 -7.62
CA THR A 1 -1.61 30.38 -8.77
C THR A 1 -0.38 30.86 -9.49
N ASP A 2 -0.01 30.11 -10.52
CA ASP A 2 1.28 30.17 -11.20
C ASP A 2 1.38 31.43 -12.08
N GLU A 3 1.92 32.52 -11.53
CA GLU A 3 2.37 33.67 -12.32
C GLU A 3 3.67 33.40 -13.09
N SER A 4 4.32 32.24 -12.87
CA SER A 4 5.57 31.85 -13.53
C SER A 4 5.39 31.20 -14.90
N ASP A 5 4.17 30.79 -15.27
CA ASP A 5 3.91 30.05 -16.52
C ASP A 5 3.54 30.93 -17.72
N ASP A 6 3.43 32.25 -17.54
CA ASP A 6 3.00 33.18 -18.61
C ASP A 6 4.19 33.72 -19.44
N VAL A 7 5.28 32.95 -19.54
CA VAL A 7 6.40 33.28 -20.43
C VAL A 7 6.07 32.76 -21.84
N LYS A 8 5.47 33.62 -22.66
CA LYS A 8 5.25 33.32 -24.08
C LYS A 8 6.58 33.37 -24.83
N PHE A 9 7.07 32.21 -25.23
CA PHE A 9 8.16 32.11 -26.19
C PHE A 9 7.57 32.13 -27.61
N ALA A 10 7.55 33.30 -28.24
CA ALA A 10 7.11 33.43 -29.63
C ALA A 10 8.25 33.90 -30.55
N VAL A 11 8.17 33.49 -31.82
CA VAL A 11 9.13 33.84 -32.85
C VAL A 11 9.11 35.36 -33.05
N ARG A 12 10.29 36.00 -32.99
CA ARG A 12 10.51 37.47 -33.05
C ARG A 12 10.18 38.25 -31.77
N GLU A 13 9.83 37.60 -30.68
CA GLU A 13 9.77 38.26 -29.37
C GLU A 13 11.14 38.30 -28.70
N ARG A 14 11.35 39.28 -27.82
CA ARG A 14 12.60 39.37 -27.05
C ARG A 14 12.61 38.31 -25.98
N TYR A 15 13.70 37.55 -25.90
CA TYR A 15 13.90 36.57 -24.86
C TYR A 15 14.01 37.29 -23.49
N PRO A 16 13.22 36.91 -22.47
CA PRO A 16 13.18 37.59 -21.17
C PRO A 16 14.37 37.17 -20.30
N VAL A 17 15.55 37.69 -20.62
CA VAL A 17 16.79 37.44 -19.85
C VAL A 17 16.72 37.96 -18.41
N ASP A 18 15.84 38.92 -18.13
CA ASP A 18 15.67 39.51 -16.80
C ASP A 18 15.06 38.52 -15.78
N HIS A 19 14.45 37.43 -16.25
CA HIS A 19 13.97 36.35 -15.38
C HIS A 19 15.08 35.37 -14.96
N ALA A 20 16.28 35.50 -15.54
CA ALA A 20 17.41 34.67 -15.14
C ALA A 20 17.82 35.00 -13.70
N ARG A 21 18.00 33.95 -12.89
CA ARG A 21 18.49 34.11 -11.53
C ARG A 21 19.86 34.79 -11.54
N ALA A 22 19.96 35.94 -10.89
CA ALA A 22 21.24 36.62 -10.72
C ALA A 22 22.15 35.84 -9.75
N ALA A 23 23.46 35.99 -9.92
CA ALA A 23 24.44 35.46 -8.98
C ALA A 23 24.33 36.23 -7.64
N GLU A 24 23.62 35.63 -6.68
CA GLU A 24 23.53 36.16 -5.33
C GLU A 24 24.78 35.79 -4.53
N PRO A 25 25.25 36.67 -3.63
CA PRO A 25 26.35 36.34 -2.74
C PRO A 25 25.95 35.21 -1.78
N LEU A 26 26.96 34.49 -1.30
CA LEU A 26 26.84 33.47 -0.26
C LEU A 26 25.95 33.95 0.90
N LEU A 27 25.06 33.06 1.38
CA LEU A 27 24.21 33.31 2.53
C LEU A 27 25.06 33.66 3.77
N THR A 28 24.73 34.76 4.44
CA THR A 28 25.34 35.13 5.72
C THR A 28 24.77 34.29 6.86
N LEU A 29 25.49 34.19 7.98
CA LEU A 29 25.01 33.49 9.18
C LEU A 29 23.64 34.01 9.64
N GLU A 30 23.47 35.33 9.68
CA GLU A 30 22.21 35.97 10.07
C GLU A 30 21.07 35.53 9.16
N ARG A 31 21.28 35.57 7.83
CA ARG A 31 20.25 35.15 6.89
C ARG A 31 19.93 33.67 7.00
N LEU A 32 20.94 32.82 7.23
CA LEU A 32 20.76 31.39 7.43
C LEU A 32 19.96 31.09 8.70
N THR A 33 20.19 31.84 9.79
CA THR A 33 19.40 31.72 11.02
C THR A 33 17.94 32.10 10.79
N GLU A 34 17.67 33.18 10.04
CA GLU A 34 16.31 33.58 9.68
C GLU A 34 15.59 32.52 8.85
N ILE A 35 16.27 31.99 7.83
CA ILE A 35 15.72 30.96 6.94
C ILE A 35 15.34 29.72 7.75
N ILE A 36 16.25 29.21 8.58
CA ILE A 36 16.02 28.02 9.40
C ILE A 36 14.91 28.26 10.43
N ALA A 37 14.85 29.45 11.04
CA ALA A 37 13.79 29.82 11.98
C ALA A 37 12.41 29.95 11.31
N SER A 38 12.36 30.41 10.06
CA SER A 38 11.14 30.56 9.27
C SER A 38 10.68 29.27 8.58
N ALA A 39 11.56 28.26 8.50
CA ALA A 39 11.28 27.02 7.81
C ALA A 39 10.26 26.16 8.57
N PRO A 40 9.37 25.43 7.86
CA PRO A 40 8.42 24.54 8.50
C PRO A 40 9.16 23.38 9.17
N LYS A 41 8.78 23.12 10.43
CA LYS A 41 9.41 22.07 11.26
C LYS A 41 9.21 20.69 10.63
N GLY A 42 10.26 19.88 10.65
CA GLY A 42 10.28 18.54 10.08
C GLY A 42 10.57 18.49 8.57
N GLU A 43 10.73 19.62 7.88
CA GLU A 43 11.15 19.66 6.48
C GLU A 43 12.66 19.36 6.33
N LEU A 44 13.04 18.76 5.21
CA LEU A 44 14.44 18.43 4.94
C LEU A 44 15.25 19.69 4.68
N LEU A 45 16.37 19.86 5.37
CA LEU A 45 17.24 21.03 5.26
C LEU A 45 17.68 21.29 3.81
N LYS A 46 18.00 20.24 3.06
CA LYS A 46 18.34 20.35 1.63
C LYS A 46 17.22 20.92 0.76
N ARG A 47 15.94 20.69 1.10
CA ARG A 47 14.79 21.24 0.37
C ARG A 47 14.54 22.70 0.70
N VAL A 48 14.75 23.09 1.97
CA VAL A 48 14.67 24.49 2.41
C VAL A 48 15.75 25.34 1.73
N LEU A 49 16.97 24.80 1.60
CA LEU A 49 18.11 25.53 1.04
C LEU A 49 18.14 25.56 -0.50
N ASN A 50 17.61 24.54 -1.18
CA ASN A 50 17.70 24.42 -2.65
C ASN A 50 17.14 25.63 -3.44
N PRO A 51 15.98 26.23 -3.10
CA PRO A 51 15.50 27.43 -3.77
C PRO A 51 16.42 28.64 -3.59
N LEU A 52 17.21 28.67 -2.52
CA LEU A 52 18.03 29.81 -2.11
C LEU A 52 19.48 29.71 -2.60
N LEU A 53 19.86 28.60 -3.24
CA LEU A 53 21.22 28.34 -3.69
C LEU A 53 21.26 28.07 -5.21
N PRO A 54 22.36 28.40 -5.89
CA PRO A 54 22.51 28.20 -7.34
C PRO A 54 22.83 26.75 -7.74
N TYR A 55 23.02 25.85 -6.79
CA TYR A 55 23.34 24.44 -7.02
C TYR A 55 22.28 23.50 -6.47
N GLY A 56 22.23 22.29 -7.03
CA GLY A 56 21.19 21.31 -6.75
C GLY A 56 21.29 20.60 -5.39
N PRO A 57 20.26 19.83 -5.02
CA PRO A 57 20.16 19.21 -3.70
C PRO A 57 21.22 18.13 -3.44
N ALA A 58 21.74 17.48 -4.50
CA ALA A 58 22.77 16.44 -4.37
C ALA A 58 24.10 16.99 -3.83
N LEU A 59 24.49 18.21 -4.23
CA LEU A 59 25.71 18.85 -3.71
C LEU A 59 25.52 19.34 -2.28
N ILE A 60 24.33 19.87 -1.96
CA ILE A 60 23.97 20.27 -0.58
C ILE A 60 24.07 19.05 0.34
N GLU A 61 23.45 17.94 -0.06
CA GLU A 61 23.46 16.68 0.70
C GLU A 61 24.88 16.13 0.89
N HIS A 62 25.70 16.15 -0.16
CA HIS A 62 27.11 15.75 -0.09
C HIS A 62 27.87 16.54 0.99
N CYS A 63 27.78 17.87 0.95
CA CYS A 63 28.48 18.75 1.87
C CYS A 63 27.97 18.59 3.31
N LEU A 64 26.66 18.35 3.50
CA LEU A 64 26.10 18.05 4.81
C LEU A 64 26.68 16.75 5.37
N ILE A 65 26.67 15.67 4.59
CA ILE A 65 27.19 14.36 5.02
C ILE A 65 28.68 14.42 5.38
N GLU A 66 29.49 15.12 4.58
CA GLU A 66 30.92 15.27 4.88
C GLU A 66 31.21 15.98 6.19
N ASN A 67 30.31 16.85 6.65
CA ASN A 67 30.45 17.56 7.93
C ASN A 67 29.70 16.87 9.08
N GLY A 68 29.31 15.60 8.90
CA GLY A 68 28.76 14.74 9.95
C GLY A 68 27.23 14.80 10.12
N PHE A 69 26.52 15.44 9.19
CA PHE A 69 25.06 15.39 9.15
C PHE A 69 24.56 14.10 8.46
N SER A 70 23.30 13.70 8.70
CA SER A 70 22.67 12.66 7.90
C SER A 70 22.17 13.23 6.55
N GLY A 71 22.09 12.39 5.50
CA GLY A 71 21.61 12.86 4.18
C GLY A 71 20.16 13.40 4.16
N ASN A 72 19.38 13.03 5.18
CA ASN A 72 17.98 13.45 5.36
C ASN A 72 17.78 14.26 6.66
N VAL A 73 18.71 15.15 7.00
CA VAL A 73 18.53 16.07 8.15
C VAL A 73 17.27 16.92 7.97
N LYS A 74 16.47 16.97 9.04
CA LYS A 74 15.27 17.78 9.15
C LYS A 74 15.54 19.03 9.97
N VAL A 75 14.84 20.12 9.64
CA VAL A 75 14.85 21.35 10.44
C VAL A 75 13.92 21.14 11.63
N ASP A 76 14.49 21.02 12.82
CA ASP A 76 13.76 20.86 14.09
C ASP A 76 14.21 21.92 15.10
N GLU A 77 13.44 22.12 16.18
CA GLU A 77 13.74 23.07 17.27
C GLU A 77 15.10 22.85 17.96
N LYS A 78 15.72 21.68 17.74
CA LYS A 78 17.03 21.30 18.28
C LYS A 78 18.21 21.82 17.45
N PHE A 79 17.98 22.56 16.36
CA PHE A 79 19.06 23.16 15.59
C PHE A 79 19.74 24.26 16.43
N GLU A 80 20.93 23.94 16.95
CA GLU A 80 21.70 24.90 17.74
C GLU A 80 22.48 25.86 16.84
N SER A 81 22.92 27.01 17.38
CA SER A 81 23.78 27.96 16.65
C SER A 81 25.04 27.29 16.08
N LYS A 82 25.59 26.28 16.78
CA LYS A 82 26.74 25.49 16.31
C LYS A 82 26.43 24.69 15.04
N ASP A 83 25.21 24.20 14.89
CA ASP A 83 24.81 23.45 13.70
C ASP A 83 24.62 24.39 12.51
N ILE A 84 24.12 25.59 12.75
CA ILE A 84 24.00 26.67 11.74
C ILE A 84 25.39 27.09 11.24
N GLU A 85 26.37 27.24 12.14
CA GLU A 85 27.77 27.51 11.77
C GLU A 85 28.36 26.38 10.92
N LYS A 86 28.11 25.12 11.27
CA LYS A 86 28.54 23.97 10.46
C LYS A 86 27.88 24.00 9.08
N VAL A 87 26.58 24.30 8.99
CA VAL A 87 25.87 24.41 7.70
C VAL A 87 26.50 25.51 6.84
N LEU A 88 26.89 26.65 7.43
CA LEU A 88 27.63 27.67 6.68
C LEU A 88 28.93 27.14 6.10
N VAL A 89 29.70 26.38 6.88
CA VAL A 89 30.93 25.73 6.40
C VAL A 89 30.63 24.73 5.28
N CYS A 90 29.52 23.98 5.36
CA CYS A 90 29.06 23.11 4.27
C CYS A 90 28.79 23.90 2.99
N LEU A 91 28.12 25.06 3.08
CA LEU A 91 27.83 25.90 1.92
C LEU A 91 29.08 26.52 1.31
N GLN A 92 30.06 26.90 2.14
CA GLN A 92 31.36 27.37 1.65
C GLN A 92 32.09 26.28 0.86
N LYS A 93 32.10 25.03 1.34
CA LYS A 93 32.64 23.90 0.58
C LYS A 93 31.90 23.70 -0.74
N ALA A 94 30.58 23.79 -0.76
CA ALA A 94 29.79 23.68 -1.99
C ALA A 94 30.17 24.75 -3.03
N GLU A 95 30.43 25.98 -2.60
CA GLU A 95 30.95 27.03 -3.49
C GLU A 95 32.34 26.71 -4.06
N ASP A 96 33.22 26.08 -3.27
CA ASP A 96 34.53 25.68 -3.76
C ASP A 96 34.42 24.57 -4.84
N TYR A 97 33.46 23.66 -4.71
CA TYR A 97 33.09 22.74 -5.80
C TYR A 97 32.64 23.50 -7.05
N MET A 98 31.77 24.52 -6.91
CA MET A 98 31.28 25.33 -8.03
C MET A 98 32.36 26.15 -8.73
N LYS A 99 33.34 26.68 -7.97
CA LYS A 99 34.51 27.35 -8.54
C LYS A 99 35.37 26.36 -9.33
N THR A 100 35.56 25.16 -8.80
CA THR A 100 36.34 24.10 -9.45
C THR A 100 35.70 23.68 -10.77
N THR A 101 34.37 23.67 -10.87
CA THR A 101 33.67 23.32 -12.11
C THR A 101 33.76 24.38 -13.21
N SER A 102 34.20 25.61 -12.93
CA SER A 102 34.31 26.67 -13.96
C SER A 102 35.29 26.33 -15.08
N ASN A 103 36.30 25.50 -14.82
CA ASN A 103 37.22 24.92 -15.82
C ASN A 103 37.31 23.40 -15.61
N PHE A 104 36.16 22.73 -15.52
CA PHE A 104 36.10 21.33 -15.17
C PHE A 104 36.78 20.44 -16.22
N SER A 105 37.81 19.70 -15.81
CA SER A 105 38.40 18.60 -16.58
C SER A 105 38.51 17.35 -15.69
N GLY A 106 37.38 16.96 -15.12
CA GLY A 106 37.30 15.82 -14.18
C GLY A 106 36.61 14.60 -14.77
N LYS A 107 36.62 13.54 -13.95
CA LYS A 107 35.97 12.26 -14.21
C LYS A 107 34.44 12.39 -14.16
N GLY A 108 33.75 11.33 -14.55
CA GLY A 108 32.30 11.21 -14.43
C GLY A 108 31.92 9.95 -13.66
N TYR A 109 30.80 9.99 -12.95
CA TYR A 109 30.30 8.85 -12.19
C TYR A 109 28.85 8.57 -12.56
N ILE A 110 28.53 7.30 -12.80
CA ILE A 110 27.14 6.82 -12.89
C ILE A 110 26.86 5.97 -11.66
N ILE A 111 25.85 6.36 -10.90
CA ILE A 111 25.37 5.63 -9.73
C ILE A 111 24.39 4.57 -10.19
N GLN A 112 24.57 3.35 -9.68
CA GLN A 112 23.74 2.20 -10.01
C GLN A 112 22.91 1.77 -8.81
N LYS A 113 21.73 1.23 -9.11
CA LYS A 113 20.84 0.61 -8.15
C LYS A 113 20.72 -0.88 -8.43
N ARG A 114 20.73 -1.68 -7.37
CA ARG A 114 20.48 -3.12 -7.46
C ARG A 114 18.98 -3.39 -7.39
N GLU A 115 18.44 -3.94 -8.46
CA GLU A 115 17.08 -4.45 -8.51
C GLU A 115 17.08 -5.97 -8.63
N MET A 116 16.28 -6.63 -7.79
CA MET A 116 16.12 -8.08 -7.87
C MET A 116 15.05 -8.40 -8.90
N LYS A 117 15.43 -9.18 -9.91
CA LYS A 117 14.47 -9.77 -10.84
C LYS A 117 13.76 -10.94 -10.13
N PRO A 118 12.41 -10.93 -10.06
CA PRO A 118 11.68 -12.12 -9.60
C PRO A 118 11.97 -13.25 -10.58
N SER A 119 12.38 -14.40 -10.07
CA SER A 119 12.50 -15.61 -10.90
C SER A 119 11.13 -16.24 -11.09
N LEU A 120 10.79 -16.59 -12.33
CA LEU A 120 9.66 -17.45 -12.65
C LEU A 120 9.93 -18.93 -12.32
N GLU A 121 11.21 -19.30 -12.20
CA GLU A 121 11.66 -20.66 -11.91
C GLU A 121 12.02 -20.78 -10.42
N VAL A 122 11.40 -21.74 -9.73
CA VAL A 122 11.49 -21.95 -8.27
C VAL A 122 12.92 -22.27 -7.79
N ASP A 123 13.80 -22.75 -8.68
CA ASP A 123 15.15 -23.22 -8.35
C ASP A 123 16.31 -22.32 -8.82
N LYS A 124 16.03 -21.17 -9.47
CA LYS A 124 17.09 -20.23 -9.86
C LYS A 124 17.17 -19.05 -8.89
N PRO A 125 18.39 -18.70 -8.42
CA PRO A 125 18.56 -17.52 -7.59
C PRO A 125 18.11 -16.28 -8.36
N THR A 126 17.43 -15.37 -7.65
CA THR A 126 17.07 -14.04 -8.15
C THR A 126 18.29 -13.37 -8.76
N GLN A 127 18.22 -13.01 -10.04
CA GLN A 127 19.31 -12.30 -10.70
C GLN A 127 19.30 -10.83 -10.26
N ASP A 128 20.46 -10.35 -9.81
CA ASP A 128 20.70 -8.94 -9.52
C ASP A 128 20.87 -8.20 -10.84
N ILE A 129 19.97 -7.26 -11.12
CA ILE A 129 20.07 -6.32 -12.24
C ILE A 129 20.58 -5.00 -11.67
N LEU A 130 21.63 -4.44 -12.28
CA LEU A 130 22.11 -3.10 -11.97
C LEU A 130 21.51 -2.11 -12.98
N THR A 131 20.69 -1.19 -12.49
CA THR A 131 20.09 -0.11 -13.29
C THR A 131 20.79 1.21 -12.99
N TYR A 132 20.85 2.12 -13.96
CA TYR A 132 21.44 3.44 -13.78
C TYR A 132 20.38 4.33 -13.11
N GLU A 133 20.75 5.01 -12.03
CA GLU A 133 19.85 5.86 -11.25
C GLU A 133 20.18 7.33 -11.48
N GLU A 134 21.44 7.72 -11.26
CA GLU A 134 21.90 9.10 -11.36
C GLU A 134 23.31 9.17 -11.97
N PHE A 135 23.69 10.34 -12.48
CA PHE A 135 25.05 10.62 -12.93
C PHE A 135 25.53 11.94 -12.34
N HIS A 136 26.80 11.98 -11.92
CA HIS A 136 27.38 13.14 -11.23
C HIS A 136 28.82 13.38 -11.69
N PRO A 137 29.30 14.64 -11.71
CA PRO A 137 30.69 14.97 -12.02
C PRO A 137 31.67 14.59 -10.90
N PHE A 138 31.15 14.35 -9.68
CA PHE A 138 31.94 13.93 -8.53
C PHE A 138 31.26 12.73 -7.86
N LEU A 139 32.07 11.87 -7.22
CA LEU A 139 31.53 10.81 -6.38
C LEU A 139 31.09 11.41 -5.05
N PHE A 140 29.80 11.73 -4.95
CA PHE A 140 29.24 12.27 -3.73
C PHE A 140 29.18 11.24 -2.60
N SER A 141 29.36 11.72 -1.37
CA SER A 141 29.45 10.92 -0.15
C SER A 141 28.19 10.08 0.09
N GLN A 142 26.99 10.57 -0.28
CA GLN A 142 25.75 9.78 -0.20
C GLN A 142 25.76 8.51 -1.06
N HIS A 143 26.56 8.47 -2.14
CA HIS A 143 26.61 7.33 -3.05
C HIS A 143 27.88 6.49 -2.90
N SER A 144 28.76 6.84 -1.96
CA SER A 144 30.02 6.13 -1.73
C SER A 144 29.86 4.64 -1.41
N GLN A 145 28.71 4.24 -0.85
CA GLN A 145 28.37 2.85 -0.53
C GLN A 145 27.54 2.16 -1.61
N CYS A 146 27.08 2.89 -2.62
CA CYS A 146 26.31 2.36 -3.73
C CYS A 146 27.24 1.76 -4.81
N PRO A 147 26.79 0.81 -5.62
CA PRO A 147 27.53 0.43 -6.81
C PRO A 147 27.58 1.63 -7.78
N TYR A 148 28.75 1.93 -8.32
CA TYR A 148 28.95 3.02 -9.27
C TYR A 148 29.94 2.61 -10.36
N ILE A 149 29.85 3.30 -11.49
CA ILE A 149 30.80 3.19 -12.61
C ILE A 149 31.52 4.53 -12.74
N GLU A 150 32.84 4.48 -12.83
CA GLU A 150 33.71 5.64 -13.03
C GLU A 150 34.13 5.75 -14.49
N PHE A 151 34.07 6.97 -15.04
CA PHE A 151 34.46 7.32 -16.40
C PHE A 151 35.56 8.37 -16.39
N GLU A 152 36.37 8.37 -17.45
CA GLU A 152 37.49 9.31 -17.60
C GLU A 152 37.07 10.78 -17.69
N SER A 153 35.87 11.05 -18.24
CA SER A 153 35.28 12.39 -18.30
C SER A 153 33.81 12.36 -17.94
N PHE A 154 33.30 13.49 -17.44
CA PHE A 154 31.86 13.65 -17.20
C PHE A 154 31.03 13.52 -18.48
N ASP A 155 31.50 14.08 -19.59
CA ASP A 155 30.81 13.97 -20.89
C ASP A 155 30.59 12.51 -21.30
N LYS A 156 31.61 11.64 -21.11
CA LYS A 156 31.48 10.20 -21.38
C LYS A 156 30.43 9.53 -20.49
N ALA A 157 30.35 9.93 -19.21
CA ALA A 157 29.33 9.40 -18.31
C ALA A 157 27.91 9.85 -18.73
N VAL A 158 27.76 11.09 -19.19
CA VAL A 158 26.48 11.62 -19.70
C VAL A 158 26.05 10.88 -20.96
N ASP A 159 26.96 10.71 -21.93
CA ASP A 159 26.70 10.00 -23.18
C ASP A 159 26.27 8.56 -22.92
N GLU A 160 27.00 7.84 -22.05
CA GLU A 160 26.70 6.46 -21.67
C GLU A 160 25.37 6.36 -20.92
N PHE A 161 25.08 7.30 -20.01
CA PHE A 161 23.84 7.33 -19.24
C PHE A 161 22.64 7.44 -20.18
N TYR A 162 22.61 8.47 -21.05
CA TYR A 162 21.48 8.69 -21.95
C TYR A 162 21.40 7.67 -23.09
N SER A 163 22.51 7.04 -23.46
CA SER A 163 22.51 5.92 -24.42
C SER A 163 21.79 4.67 -23.89
N LYS A 164 21.81 4.44 -22.57
CA LYS A 164 21.27 3.22 -21.94
C LYS A 164 19.97 3.43 -21.16
N ILE A 165 19.66 4.65 -20.71
CA ILE A 165 18.50 4.92 -19.85
C ILE A 165 17.16 4.58 -20.54
N GLU A 166 17.04 4.80 -21.85
CA GLU A 166 15.84 4.45 -22.60
C GLU A 166 15.62 2.93 -22.66
N GLY A 167 16.69 2.16 -22.89
CA GLY A 167 16.66 0.71 -22.87
C GLY A 167 16.27 0.17 -21.49
N GLN A 168 16.92 0.68 -20.44
CA GLN A 168 16.60 0.32 -19.06
C GLN A 168 15.14 0.62 -18.70
N LYS A 169 14.58 1.74 -19.19
CA LYS A 169 13.17 2.08 -18.96
C LYS A 169 12.22 1.08 -19.60
N ILE A 170 12.57 0.50 -20.75
CA ILE A 170 11.79 -0.55 -21.40
C ILE A 170 11.88 -1.83 -20.58
N ASP A 171 13.09 -2.22 -20.16
CA ASP A 171 13.32 -3.43 -19.36
C ASP A 171 12.59 -3.37 -18.01
N LEU A 172 12.62 -2.21 -17.33
CA LEU A 172 11.90 -1.97 -16.08
C LEU A 172 10.38 -2.09 -16.27
N LYS A 173 9.83 -1.60 -17.38
CA LYS A 173 8.41 -1.77 -17.70
C LYS A 173 8.07 -3.24 -17.94
N ALA A 174 8.91 -3.98 -18.66
CA ALA A 174 8.71 -5.40 -18.87
C ALA A 174 8.75 -6.18 -17.54
N LEU A 175 9.70 -5.88 -16.66
CA LEU A 175 9.78 -6.45 -15.31
C LEU A 175 8.55 -6.14 -14.46
N GLN A 176 8.01 -4.93 -14.55
CA GLN A 176 6.77 -4.58 -13.85
C GLN A 176 5.56 -5.34 -14.39
N GLN A 177 5.47 -5.54 -15.70
CA GLN A 177 4.41 -6.35 -16.32
C GLN A 177 4.51 -7.81 -15.88
N GLU A 178 5.71 -8.38 -15.82
CA GLU A 178 5.98 -9.74 -15.31
C GLU A 178 5.54 -9.87 -13.84
N LYS A 179 5.93 -8.92 -12.97
CA LYS A 179 5.48 -8.87 -11.56
C LYS A 179 3.96 -8.80 -11.43
N GLN A 180 3.30 -8.00 -12.26
CA GLN A 180 1.84 -7.87 -12.25
C GLN A 180 1.15 -9.16 -12.70
N ALA A 181 1.69 -9.85 -13.71
CA ALA A 181 1.16 -11.13 -14.17
C ALA A 181 1.28 -12.20 -13.08
N LEU A 182 2.43 -12.29 -12.41
CA LEU A 182 2.63 -13.22 -11.28
C LEU A 182 1.67 -12.93 -10.13
N LYS A 183 1.54 -11.66 -9.75
CA LYS A 183 0.61 -11.26 -8.68
C LYS A 183 -0.84 -11.64 -8.99
N LYS A 184 -1.27 -11.54 -10.26
CA LYS A 184 -2.61 -12.00 -10.66
C LYS A 184 -2.77 -13.51 -10.49
N LEU A 185 -1.75 -14.28 -10.84
CA LEU A 185 -1.76 -15.73 -10.67
C LEU A 185 -1.85 -16.12 -9.19
N ASP A 186 -1.04 -15.49 -8.33
CA ASP A 186 -1.09 -15.76 -6.89
C ASP A 186 -2.42 -15.35 -6.26
N ASN A 187 -3.01 -14.24 -6.71
CA ASN A 187 -4.34 -13.83 -6.26
C ASN A 187 -5.43 -14.84 -6.67
N VAL A 188 -5.36 -15.40 -7.88
CA VAL A 188 -6.28 -16.44 -8.34
C VAL A 188 -6.10 -17.74 -7.54
N ARG A 189 -4.85 -18.12 -7.26
CA ARG A 189 -4.56 -19.28 -6.40
C ARG A 189 -5.19 -19.09 -5.01
N LYS A 190 -4.96 -17.94 -4.40
CA LYS A 190 -5.49 -17.61 -3.08
C LYS A 190 -7.02 -17.58 -3.07
N ASP A 191 -7.65 -16.97 -4.07
CA ASP A 191 -9.11 -16.96 -4.20
C ASP A 191 -9.68 -18.39 -4.32
N HIS A 192 -9.00 -19.29 -5.04
CA HIS A 192 -9.39 -20.69 -5.08
C HIS A 192 -9.21 -21.41 -3.74
N GLU A 193 -8.13 -21.16 -3.01
CA GLU A 193 -7.89 -21.69 -1.67
C GLU A 193 -8.98 -21.21 -0.70
N ASP A 194 -9.24 -19.91 -0.64
CA ASP A 194 -10.26 -19.31 0.21
C ASP A 194 -11.67 -19.87 -0.10
N ARG A 195 -11.99 -20.07 -1.39
CA ARG A 195 -13.27 -20.69 -1.80
C ARG A 195 -13.37 -22.16 -1.41
N LEU A 196 -12.28 -22.92 -1.52
CA LEU A 196 -12.27 -24.33 -1.10
C LEU A 196 -12.46 -24.44 0.41
N GLU A 197 -11.79 -23.59 1.19
CA GLU A 197 -11.95 -23.53 2.64
C GLU A 197 -13.39 -23.16 3.02
N ALA A 198 -13.98 -22.16 2.39
CA ALA A 198 -15.37 -21.77 2.64
C ALA A 198 -16.37 -22.89 2.30
N LEU A 199 -16.15 -23.60 1.18
CA LEU A 199 -16.99 -24.74 0.79
C LEU A 199 -16.85 -25.91 1.76
N GLN A 200 -15.63 -26.17 2.25
CA GLN A 200 -15.39 -27.23 3.24
C GLN A 200 -16.06 -26.89 4.58
N GLN A 201 -15.98 -25.64 5.03
CA GLN A 201 -16.69 -25.18 6.23
C GLN A 201 -18.21 -25.30 6.08
N ALA A 202 -18.76 -24.89 4.93
CA ALA A 202 -20.18 -25.04 4.65
C ALA A 202 -20.63 -26.50 4.65
N GLN A 203 -19.82 -27.40 4.06
CA GLN A 203 -20.07 -28.84 4.08
C GLN A 203 -20.09 -29.40 5.50
N GLU A 204 -19.11 -29.02 6.34
CA GLU A 204 -19.03 -29.49 7.72
C GLU A 204 -20.24 -29.01 8.54
N ILE A 205 -20.63 -27.74 8.36
CA ILE A 205 -21.83 -27.18 8.99
C ILE A 205 -23.09 -27.95 8.55
N ASP A 206 -23.25 -28.23 7.26
CA ASP A 206 -24.43 -28.95 6.78
C ASP A 206 -24.46 -30.42 7.23
N LYS A 207 -23.28 -31.05 7.35
CA LYS A 207 -23.15 -32.37 7.96
C LYS A 207 -23.58 -32.35 9.43
N LEU A 208 -23.09 -31.38 10.21
CA LEU A 208 -23.49 -31.20 11.60
C LEU A 208 -24.99 -30.93 11.76
N LYS A 209 -25.58 -30.11 10.88
CA LYS A 209 -27.05 -29.91 10.85
C LYS A 209 -27.77 -31.23 10.60
N GLY A 210 -27.30 -32.05 9.65
CA GLY A 210 -27.84 -33.37 9.37
C GLY A 210 -27.77 -34.29 10.59
N GLU A 211 -26.61 -34.36 11.23
CA GLU A 211 -26.39 -35.14 12.46
C GLU A 211 -27.34 -34.67 13.60
N LEU A 212 -27.52 -33.36 13.78
CA LEU A 212 -28.47 -32.81 14.76
C LEU A 212 -29.93 -33.16 14.45
N ILE A 213 -30.31 -33.20 13.17
CA ILE A 213 -31.65 -33.65 12.75
C ILE A 213 -31.81 -35.14 13.06
N GLU A 214 -30.81 -35.98 12.76
CA GLU A 214 -30.86 -37.42 13.05
C GLU A 214 -30.98 -37.68 14.57
N MET A 215 -30.25 -36.94 15.40
CA MET A 215 -30.33 -37.07 16.86
C MET A 215 -31.69 -36.66 17.42
N ASN A 216 -32.35 -35.67 16.82
CA ASN A 216 -33.61 -35.10 17.29
C ASN A 216 -34.82 -35.50 16.44
N LEU A 217 -34.71 -36.60 15.68
CA LEU A 217 -35.66 -37.01 14.64
C LEU A 217 -37.11 -36.99 15.12
N GLN A 218 -37.39 -37.54 16.31
CA GLN A 218 -38.74 -37.61 16.86
C GLN A 218 -39.38 -36.22 17.10
N ILE A 219 -38.59 -35.25 17.57
CA ILE A 219 -39.05 -33.89 17.84
C ILE A 219 -39.30 -33.15 16.52
N VAL A 220 -38.38 -33.31 15.56
CA VAL A 220 -38.48 -32.74 14.21
C VAL A 220 -39.71 -33.26 13.47
N ASP A 221 -39.91 -34.58 13.42
CA ASP A 221 -41.07 -35.19 12.76
C ASP A 221 -42.39 -34.75 13.39
N ARG A 222 -42.43 -34.68 14.73
CA ARG A 222 -43.63 -34.22 15.43
C ARG A 222 -43.91 -32.75 15.15
N ALA A 223 -42.89 -31.88 15.11
CA ALA A 223 -43.06 -30.48 14.73
C ALA A 223 -43.60 -30.36 13.30
N ILE A 224 -43.05 -31.11 12.35
CA ILE A 224 -43.52 -31.15 10.95
C ILE A 224 -44.99 -31.59 10.88
N GLN A 225 -45.38 -32.64 11.62
CA GLN A 225 -46.75 -33.13 11.66
C GLN A 225 -47.73 -32.09 12.23
N VAL A 226 -47.37 -31.45 13.35
CA VAL A 226 -48.20 -30.40 13.98
C VAL A 226 -48.41 -29.23 13.01
N VAL A 227 -47.34 -28.71 12.42
CA VAL A 227 -47.44 -27.58 11.46
C VAL A 227 -48.24 -27.97 10.22
N ARG A 228 -48.01 -29.16 9.65
CA ARG A 228 -48.79 -29.66 8.50
C ARG A 228 -50.27 -29.83 8.84
N SER A 229 -50.59 -30.31 10.04
CA SER A 229 -51.98 -30.47 10.48
C SER A 229 -52.71 -29.14 10.65
N ALA A 230 -52.02 -28.12 11.20
CA ALA A 230 -52.56 -26.78 11.31
C ALA A 230 -52.83 -26.14 9.94
N LEU A 231 -51.89 -26.30 9.00
CA LEU A 231 -52.07 -25.86 7.61
C LEU A 231 -53.21 -26.61 6.91
N ALA A 232 -53.36 -27.91 7.12
CA ALA A 232 -54.46 -28.70 6.57
C ALA A 232 -55.83 -28.25 7.09
N ASN A 233 -55.88 -27.76 8.33
CA ASN A 233 -57.06 -27.17 8.96
C ASN A 233 -57.30 -25.70 8.55
N GLN A 234 -56.56 -25.19 7.56
CA GLN A 234 -56.68 -23.81 7.05
C GLN A 234 -56.39 -22.73 8.11
N ILE A 235 -55.62 -23.07 9.15
CA ILE A 235 -55.14 -22.10 10.14
C ILE A 235 -54.06 -21.26 9.46
N ASP A 236 -54.20 -19.94 9.54
CA ASP A 236 -53.20 -19.05 8.95
C ASP A 236 -51.94 -19.03 9.82
N TRP A 237 -50.83 -18.67 9.21
CA TRP A 237 -49.56 -18.78 9.89
C TRP A 237 -49.40 -17.80 11.07
N THR A 238 -50.14 -16.69 11.11
CA THR A 238 -50.07 -15.78 12.27
C THR A 238 -50.71 -16.42 13.50
N GLU A 239 -51.83 -17.13 13.31
CA GLU A 239 -52.45 -17.96 14.34
C GLU A 239 -51.56 -19.14 14.74
N ILE A 240 -50.89 -19.81 13.78
CA ILE A 240 -49.91 -20.88 14.09
C ILE A 240 -48.80 -20.34 15.00
N GLY A 241 -48.30 -19.13 14.73
CA GLY A 241 -47.29 -18.48 15.57
C GLY A 241 -47.78 -18.19 16.99
N LEU A 242 -49.05 -17.79 17.16
CA LEU A 242 -49.65 -17.61 18.48
C LEU A 242 -49.81 -18.93 19.24
N ILE A 243 -50.26 -19.99 18.56
CA ILE A 243 -50.41 -21.34 19.14
C ILE A 243 -49.05 -21.87 19.61
N VAL A 244 -48.00 -21.71 18.80
CA VAL A 244 -46.63 -22.13 19.17
C VAL A 244 -46.14 -21.36 20.40
N LYS A 245 -46.36 -20.04 20.49
CA LYS A 245 -45.98 -19.25 21.67
C LYS A 245 -46.72 -19.68 22.94
N GLU A 246 -48.00 -20.00 22.82
CA GLU A 246 -48.78 -20.51 23.95
C GLU A 246 -48.28 -21.88 24.41
N ALA A 247 -47.99 -22.80 23.47
CA ALA A 247 -47.42 -24.12 23.78
C ALA A 247 -46.01 -24.02 24.37
N GLN A 248 -45.20 -23.05 23.95
CA GLN A 248 -43.90 -22.72 24.55
C GLN A 248 -44.06 -22.29 26.02
N ALA A 249 -45.02 -21.41 26.32
CA ALA A 249 -45.31 -20.98 27.68
C ALA A 249 -45.79 -22.13 28.59
N GLN A 250 -46.40 -23.16 28.01
CA GLN A 250 -46.81 -24.38 28.69
C GLN A 250 -45.68 -25.42 28.82
N GLY A 251 -44.51 -25.17 28.23
CA GLY A 251 -43.34 -26.03 28.34
C GLY A 251 -43.34 -27.24 27.39
N ASP A 252 -44.10 -27.20 26.28
CA ASP A 252 -44.07 -28.30 25.30
C ASP A 252 -42.66 -28.40 24.67
N PRO A 253 -41.98 -29.57 24.77
CA PRO A 253 -40.64 -29.76 24.21
C PRO A 253 -40.58 -29.56 22.69
N VAL A 254 -41.66 -29.83 21.95
CA VAL A 254 -41.71 -29.64 20.49
C VAL A 254 -41.85 -28.16 20.15
N ALA A 255 -42.70 -27.43 20.88
CA ALA A 255 -42.89 -25.99 20.67
C ALA A 255 -41.63 -25.20 21.06
N ASN A 256 -40.95 -25.60 22.13
CA ASN A 256 -39.68 -25.00 22.57
C ASN A 256 -38.53 -25.21 21.58
N ALA A 257 -38.60 -26.26 20.75
CA ALA A 257 -37.63 -26.47 19.68
C ALA A 257 -37.89 -25.59 18.44
N ILE A 258 -39.06 -24.94 18.31
CA ILE A 258 -39.36 -24.03 17.21
C ILE A 258 -38.89 -22.62 17.58
N LYS A 259 -37.88 -22.11 16.87
CA LYS A 259 -37.34 -20.76 17.11
C LYS A 259 -38.12 -19.70 16.32
N GLU A 260 -38.32 -19.94 15.03
CA GLU A 260 -38.93 -18.97 14.11
C GLU A 260 -39.79 -19.65 13.03
N LEU A 261 -40.84 -18.96 12.58
CA LEU A 261 -41.70 -19.37 11.47
C LEU A 261 -41.54 -18.37 10.32
N LYS A 262 -40.94 -18.80 9.19
CA LYS A 262 -40.75 -17.96 8.00
C LYS A 262 -41.89 -18.15 7.02
N LEU A 263 -42.89 -17.29 7.21
CA LEU A 263 -44.20 -17.26 6.55
C LEU A 263 -44.12 -17.15 5.03
N GLN A 264 -43.22 -16.29 4.54
CA GLN A 264 -43.12 -15.95 3.11
C GLN A 264 -42.49 -17.07 2.28
N THR A 265 -41.68 -17.92 2.91
CA THR A 265 -40.97 -19.00 2.23
C THR A 265 -41.49 -20.39 2.60
N ASN A 266 -42.52 -20.51 3.44
CA ASN A 266 -43.00 -21.79 3.99
C ASN A 266 -41.90 -22.61 4.68
N HIS A 267 -41.02 -21.96 5.46
CA HIS A 267 -39.98 -22.62 6.24
C HIS A 267 -40.21 -22.49 7.74
N VAL A 268 -39.83 -23.53 8.49
CA VAL A 268 -39.79 -23.53 9.96
C VAL A 268 -38.34 -23.62 10.39
N THR A 269 -37.91 -22.74 11.29
CA THR A 269 -36.56 -22.76 11.86
C THR A 269 -36.62 -23.39 13.24
N MET A 270 -35.91 -24.50 13.42
CA MET A 270 -35.83 -25.22 14.69
C MET A 270 -34.46 -25.03 15.34
N LEU A 271 -34.45 -24.93 16.67
CA LEU A 271 -33.25 -24.97 17.49
C LEU A 271 -33.06 -26.40 17.99
N LEU A 272 -32.12 -27.11 17.37
CA LEU A 272 -31.79 -28.50 17.71
C LEU A 272 -30.51 -28.54 18.53
N ARG A 273 -30.52 -29.26 19.65
CA ARG A 273 -29.36 -29.43 20.54
C ARG A 273 -28.90 -30.87 20.48
N ASN A 274 -27.61 -31.13 20.72
CA ASN A 274 -27.11 -32.50 20.84
C ASN A 274 -27.55 -33.09 22.20
N PRO A 275 -28.39 -34.14 22.24
CA PRO A 275 -28.89 -34.72 23.49
C PRO A 275 -27.81 -35.42 24.34
N TYR A 276 -26.64 -35.69 23.76
CA TYR A 276 -25.54 -36.42 24.40
C TYR A 276 -24.41 -35.51 24.91
N LEU A 277 -24.44 -34.22 24.57
CA LEU A 277 -23.57 -33.23 25.18
C LEU A 277 -24.23 -32.76 26.47
N LEU A 278 -23.79 -33.33 27.59
CA LEU A 278 -24.11 -32.81 28.91
C LEU A 278 -23.58 -31.37 28.98
N SER A 279 -24.48 -30.43 29.20
CA SER A 279 -24.25 -28.99 29.22
C SER A 279 -23.26 -28.60 30.32
N GLU A 280 -21.98 -28.48 29.97
CA GLU A 280 -21.02 -27.61 30.66
C GLU A 280 -20.07 -27.04 29.60
N GLU A 281 -20.58 -26.10 28.81
CA GLU A 281 -19.86 -24.94 28.25
C GLU A 281 -20.92 -24.15 27.44
N GLU A 282 -21.47 -23.12 28.08
CA GLU A 282 -22.13 -22.02 27.39
C GLU A 282 -21.06 -21.28 26.58
N ASP A 283 -20.72 -21.79 25.39
CA ASP A 283 -20.14 -20.97 24.35
C ASP A 283 -21.29 -20.20 23.69
N ASP A 284 -21.49 -18.98 24.19
CA ASP A 284 -22.06 -17.89 23.40
C ASP A 284 -21.28 -17.78 22.08
N ASP A 285 -22.01 -17.42 21.00
CA ASP A 285 -21.53 -17.05 19.67
C ASP A 285 -21.25 -18.16 18.63
N VAL A 286 -22.32 -18.65 18.00
CA VAL A 286 -22.31 -18.87 16.53
C VAL A 286 -23.63 -18.37 15.93
N ASP A 287 -23.88 -17.05 16.00
CA ASP A 287 -24.87 -16.41 15.13
C ASP A 287 -24.30 -16.31 13.71
N GLY A 288 -24.33 -17.45 13.00
CA GLY A 288 -23.99 -17.55 11.59
C GLY A 288 -25.20 -17.20 10.72
N ASP A 289 -25.78 -16.01 10.85
CA ASP A 289 -26.66 -15.47 9.82
C ASP A 289 -25.81 -14.98 8.63
N ILE A 290 -25.37 -15.92 7.80
CA ILE A 290 -24.79 -15.61 6.48
C ILE A 290 -25.91 -15.78 5.46
N SER A 291 -26.75 -14.76 5.38
CA SER A 291 -27.63 -14.52 4.24
C SER A 291 -26.79 -14.28 2.98
N VAL A 292 -26.48 -15.33 2.22
CA VAL A 292 -25.85 -15.22 0.90
C VAL A 292 -26.89 -14.69 -0.09
N GLU A 293 -27.02 -13.37 -0.17
CA GLU A 293 -27.68 -12.71 -1.31
C GLU A 293 -26.85 -12.96 -2.58
N LYS A 294 -27.39 -13.79 -3.46
CA LYS A 294 -26.87 -13.99 -4.82
C LYS A 294 -27.11 -12.71 -5.63
N ASN A 295 -26.07 -11.88 -5.76
CA ASN A 295 -26.02 -10.91 -6.84
C ASN A 295 -25.39 -11.59 -8.07
N GLU A 296 -26.24 -11.94 -9.03
CA GLU A 296 -25.83 -12.35 -10.38
C GLU A 296 -25.17 -11.14 -11.07
N THR A 297 -23.84 -11.12 -11.14
CA THR A 297 -23.13 -10.30 -12.12
C THR A 297 -23.05 -11.04 -13.45
N GLU A 298 -23.82 -10.56 -14.43
CA GLU A 298 -23.71 -10.96 -15.85
C GLU A 298 -22.26 -10.85 -16.37
N PRO A 299 -21.80 -11.77 -17.23
CA PRO A 299 -20.52 -11.63 -17.89
C PRO A 299 -20.57 -10.56 -19.00
N PRO A 300 -19.45 -9.87 -19.28
CA PRO A 300 -19.41 -8.85 -20.32
C PRO A 300 -19.56 -9.50 -21.70
N LYS A 301 -20.45 -8.94 -22.52
CA LYS A 301 -20.57 -9.28 -23.94
C LYS A 301 -19.28 -8.90 -24.68
N ALA A 302 -18.86 -9.79 -25.57
CA ALA A 302 -17.78 -9.61 -26.54
C ALA A 302 -18.08 -8.47 -27.53
#